data_AF-A0A944VA12-F1
#
_entry.id   AF-A0A944VA12-F1
#
_cell.length_a   1.000
_cell.length_b   1.000
_cell.length_c   1.000
_cell.angle_alpha   90.00
_cell.angle_beta   90.00
_cell.angle_gamma   90.00
#
_symmetry.space_group_name_H-M   'P 1'
#
loop_
_entity.id
_entity.type
_entity.pdbx_description
1 polymer ?
#
loop_
_entity_poly.entity_id
_entity_poly.type
_entity_poly.pdbx_seq_one_letter_code
_entity_poly.pdbx_strand_id
1 'polypeptide(L)' 'KVAGAIITPDTLSRAKVLKMNPGTYLADNNAGAFFEALGDTVVTGPTRTNVNDFRAVACFRDPG' A
#
# COMPACT_ATOMS: atom_id res chain seq x y z
N LYS A 1 -9.01 -11.94 1.70
CA LYS A 1 -9.42 -10.51 1.63
C LYS A 1 -8.26 -9.67 2.13
N VAL A 2 -7.99 -8.54 1.49
CA VAL A 2 -6.89 -7.63 1.84
C VAL A 2 -7.12 -7.03 3.24
N ALA A 3 -6.05 -6.96 4.03
CA ALA A 3 -6.04 -6.40 5.39
C ALA A 3 -5.38 -5.00 5.44
N GLY A 4 -4.62 -4.61 4.40
CA GLY A 4 -3.96 -3.32 4.30
C GLY A 4 -3.04 -3.25 3.09
N ALA A 5 -2.09 -2.33 3.11
CA ALA A 5 -1.05 -2.19 2.08
C ALA A 5 0.27 -1.73 2.69
N ILE A 6 1.37 -1.99 1.98
CA ILE A 6 2.70 -1.48 2.31
C ILE A 6 3.05 -0.38 1.30
N ILE A 7 3.66 0.70 1.79
CA ILE A 7 4.28 1.70 0.93
C ILE A 7 5.79 1.65 1.11
N THR A 8 6.51 1.83 0.01
CA THR A 8 7.98 1.84 -0.06
C THR A 8 8.44 3.13 -0.75
N PRO A 9 9.70 3.56 -0.57
CA PRO A 9 10.21 4.77 -1.22
C PRO A 9 10.05 4.77 -2.75
N ASP A 10 10.02 3.60 -3.39
CA ASP A 10 9.86 3.44 -4.84
C ASP A 10 8.40 3.23 -5.31
N THR A 11 7.41 3.13 -4.40
CA THR A 11 5.99 2.89 -4.74
C THR A 11 5.47 3.84 -5.83
N LEU A 12 5.75 5.15 -5.72
CA LEU A 12 5.31 6.13 -6.73
C LEU A 12 6.05 5.98 -8.06
N SER A 13 7.33 5.61 -8.02
CA SER A 13 8.12 5.33 -9.22
C SER A 13 7.56 4.12 -9.98
N ARG A 14 7.22 3.03 -9.26
CA ARG A 14 6.56 1.85 -9.85
C ARG A 14 5.19 2.19 -10.45
N ALA A 15 4.37 2.97 -9.75
CA ALA A 15 3.09 3.44 -10.28
C ALA A 15 3.24 4.23 -11.58
N LYS A 16 4.26 5.10 -11.64
CA LYS A 16 4.56 5.87 -12.86
C LYS A 16 4.94 4.97 -14.04
N VAL A 17 5.73 3.91 -13.82
CA VAL A 17 6.08 2.93 -14.87
C VAL A 17 4.82 2.23 -15.41
N LEU A 18 3.84 1.96 -14.55
CA LEU A 18 2.55 1.38 -14.93
C LEU A 18 1.55 2.41 -15.48
N LYS A 19 1.95 3.68 -15.65
CA LYS A 19 1.10 4.80 -16.08
C LYS A 19 -0.13 5.02 -15.18
N MET A 20 -0.01 4.67 -13.90
CA MET A 20 -1.05 4.87 -12.90
C MET A 20 -0.87 6.23 -12.22
N ASN A 21 -1.96 6.98 -12.07
CA ASN A 21 -1.96 8.23 -11.30
C ASN A 21 -2.55 7.98 -9.90
N PRO A 22 -1.74 7.97 -8.82
CA PRO A 22 -2.22 7.72 -7.46
C PRO A 22 -3.32 8.69 -7.02
N GLY A 23 -3.28 9.95 -7.48
CA GLY A 23 -4.29 10.96 -7.14
C GLY A 23 -5.67 10.61 -7.68
N THR A 24 -5.74 9.99 -8.86
CA THR A 24 -7.01 9.49 -9.43
C THR A 24 -7.58 8.37 -8.58
N TYR A 25 -6.77 7.36 -8.24
CA TYR A 25 -7.23 6.25 -7.39
C TYR A 25 -7.65 6.72 -5.99
N LEU A 26 -6.98 7.73 -5.43
CA LEU A 26 -7.37 8.33 -4.16
C LEU A 26 -8.71 9.06 -4.27
N ALA A 27 -8.89 9.90 -5.29
CA ALA A 27 -10.14 10.63 -5.52
C ALA A 27 -11.34 9.68 -5.73
N ASP A 28 -11.09 8.54 -6.38
CA ASP A 28 -12.11 7.53 -6.65
C ASP A 28 -12.34 6.55 -5.47
N ASN A 29 -11.69 6.75 -4.32
CA ASN A 29 -11.68 5.81 -3.19
C ASN A 29 -11.28 4.37 -3.59
N ASN A 30 -10.45 4.23 -4.62
CA ASN A 30 -10.07 2.97 -5.25
C ASN A 30 -8.62 2.56 -4.91
N ALA A 31 -8.20 2.77 -3.66
CA ALA A 31 -6.86 2.42 -3.20
C ALA A 31 -6.57 0.91 -3.33
N GLY A 32 -7.60 0.05 -3.22
CA GLY A 32 -7.45 -1.40 -3.36
C GLY A 32 -6.87 -1.81 -4.71
N ALA A 33 -7.44 -1.31 -5.81
CA ALA A 33 -6.94 -1.60 -7.16
C ALA A 33 -5.54 -1.02 -7.39
N PHE A 34 -5.22 0.13 -6.78
CA PHE A 34 -3.90 0.74 -6.87
C PHE A 34 -2.82 -0.16 -6.25
N PHE A 35 -3.02 -0.61 -5.01
CA PHE A 35 -2.03 -1.44 -4.33
C PHE A 35 -2.00 -2.88 -4.85
N GLU A 36 -3.12 -3.40 -5.37
CA GLU A 36 -3.14 -4.71 -6.04
C GLU A 36 -2.31 -4.71 -7.33
N ALA A 37 -2.44 -3.68 -8.17
CA ALA A 37 -1.65 -3.55 -9.40
C ALA A 37 -0.15 -3.42 -9.14
N LEU A 38 0.24 -2.88 -7.97
CA LEU A 38 1.62 -2.74 -7.55
C LEU A 38 2.17 -3.99 -6.82
N GLY A 39 1.32 -4.94 -6.45
CA GLY A 39 1.71 -6.07 -5.59
C GLY A 39 1.96 -5.68 -4.12
N ASP A 40 1.45 -4.53 -3.68
CA ASP A 40 1.73 -3.91 -2.39
C ASP A 40 0.66 -4.23 -1.32
N THR A 41 -0.29 -5.13 -1.61
CA THR A 41 -1.35 -5.51 -0.66
C THR A 41 -0.85 -6.40 0.46
N VAL A 42 -1.33 -6.16 1.68
CA VAL A 42 -1.14 -7.06 2.83
C VAL A 42 -2.34 -7.98 2.96
N VAL A 43 -2.10 -9.28 2.98
CA VAL A 43 -3.14 -10.31 3.17
C VAL A 43 -2.76 -11.18 4.36
N THR A 44 -3.62 -11.23 5.36
CA THR A 44 -3.39 -12.00 6.61
C THR A 44 -4.30 -13.23 6.73
N GLY A 45 -5.38 -13.30 5.95
CA GLY A 45 -6.46 -14.26 6.18
C GLY A 45 -7.32 -13.88 7.41
N PRO A 46 -8.17 -14.79 7.90
CA PRO A 46 -9.00 -14.52 9.08
C PRO A 46 -8.17 -14.37 10.36
N THR A 47 -8.17 -13.19 10.97
CA THR A 47 -7.48 -12.92 12.25
C THR A 47 -8.28 -13.35 13.48
N ARG A 48 -9.61 -13.51 13.32
CA ARG A 48 -10.57 -13.90 14.38
C ARG A 48 -10.59 -12.97 15.60
N THR A 49 -10.11 -11.74 15.45
CA THR A 49 -10.16 -10.68 16.44
C THR A 49 -10.17 -9.32 15.74
N ASN A 50 -10.70 -8.30 16.40
CA ASN A 50 -10.69 -6.93 15.92
C ASN A 50 -10.28 -6.00 17.06
N VAL A 51 -9.11 -5.37 16.93
CA VAL A 51 -8.59 -4.35 17.86
C VAL A 51 -8.31 -3.02 17.13
N ASN A 52 -9.05 -2.77 16.04
CA ASN A 52 -8.83 -1.67 15.09
C ASN A 52 -7.53 -1.80 14.29
N ASP A 53 -7.11 -0.70 13.67
CA ASP A 53 -6.01 -0.63 12.71
C ASP A 53 -4.63 -0.54 13.41
N PHE A 54 -3.64 -1.17 12.78
CA PHE A 54 -2.24 -0.99 13.13
C PHE A 54 -1.51 -0.23 12.01
N ARG A 55 -0.69 0.76 12.38
CA ARG A 55 0.18 1.50 11.45
C ARG A 55 1.59 1.53 11.98
N ALA A 56 2.54 1.16 11.13
CA ALA A 56 3.97 1.28 11.40
C ALA A 56 4.63 2.18 10.35
N VAL A 57 5.60 2.98 10.78
CA VAL A 57 6.49 3.76 9.92
C VAL A 57 7.90 3.45 10.35
N ALA A 58 8.73 2.97 9.42
CA ALA A 58 10.13 2.69 9.66
C ALA A 58 11.00 3.70 8.91
N CYS A 59 11.92 4.34 9.63
CA CYS A 59 12.90 5.26 9.08
C CYS A 59 14.28 4.64 9.24
N PHE A 60 14.95 4.37 8.13
CA PHE A 60 16.32 3.89 8.12
C PHE A 60 17.25 5.03 7.76
N ARG A 61 18.45 5.05 8.34
CA ARG A 61 19.50 5.96 7.88
C ARG A 61 20.01 5.44 6.54
N ASP A 62 20.15 6.35 5.58
CA ASP A 62 20.80 6.02 4.31
C ASP A 62 22.23 5.54 4.59
N PRO A 63 22.63 4.32 4.19
CA PRO A 63 23.96 3.80 4.51
C PRO A 63 25.10 4.60 3.89
N GLY A 64 24.82 5.47 2.90
CA GLY A 64 25.83 6.21 2.16
C GLY A 64 26.56 5.35 1.14
#